data_AF-A0A8J4Y4Z5-F1
#
_entry.id   AF-A0A8J4Y4Z5-F1
#
_cell.length_a   1.000
_cell.length_b   1.000
_cell.length_c   1.000
_cell.angle_alpha   90.00
_cell.angle_beta   90.00
_cell.angle_gamma   90.00
#
_symmetry.space_group_name_H-M   'P 1'
#
loop_
_entity.id
_entity.type
_entity.pdbx_description
1 polymer ?
#
loop_
_entity_poly.entity_id
_entity_poly.type
_entity_poly.pdbx_seq_one_letter_code
_entity_poly.pdbx_strand_id
1 'polypeptide(L)'
;MPAPPRTFWSSRQGTKPCPAAHLPEGSTNMQLAPLQPLQHRRDVAGLCVTYKILKQGAPHLAILRQPWATPHPYSTRDANKRDQQLIVPFARTATFFRSFLPRYSRLWNRVVRQTDMHQAATLHIFKCAVNAWLMPSGHN
;
A
#
# COMPACT_ATOMS: atom_id res chain seq x y z
N MET A 1 -16.45 -43.27 20.31
CA MET A 1 -14.98 -43.13 20.49
C MET A 1 -14.31 -44.33 19.84
N PRO A 2 -13.37 -44.10 18.91
CA PRO A 2 -11.97 -44.37 19.21
C PRO A 2 -11.00 -43.26 18.74
N ALA A 3 -9.86 -43.19 19.42
CA ALA A 3 -8.71 -42.30 19.19
C ALA A 3 -7.79 -42.81 18.05
N PRO A 4 -6.86 -41.99 17.53
CA PRO A 4 -6.19 -42.21 16.24
C PRO A 4 -4.91 -43.04 16.34
N PRO A 5 -4.45 -43.69 15.26
CA PRO A 5 -3.10 -44.22 15.19
C PRO A 5 -2.09 -43.14 14.79
N ARG A 6 -1.02 -43.05 15.58
CA ARG A 6 0.25 -42.37 15.26
C ARG A 6 1.11 -43.28 14.37
N THR A 7 1.62 -42.75 13.26
CA THR A 7 2.82 -43.23 12.54
C THR A 7 3.52 -41.97 12.02
N PHE A 8 4.55 -41.46 12.71
CA PHE A 8 5.97 -41.79 12.64
C PHE A 8 6.63 -41.53 11.27
N TRP A 9 7.79 -40.89 11.35
CA TRP A 9 8.50 -40.14 10.31
C TRP A 9 9.01 -40.97 9.12
N SER A 10 9.11 -40.30 7.97
CA SER A 10 10.34 -40.14 7.15
C SER A 10 10.06 -40.33 5.65
N SER A 11 10.28 -39.27 4.85
CA SER A 11 11.16 -39.37 3.68
C SER A 11 11.37 -37.99 3.04
N ARG A 12 12.56 -37.46 3.28
CA ARG A 12 13.13 -36.29 2.59
C ARG A 12 13.94 -36.85 1.43
N GLN A 13 13.48 -36.75 0.18
CA GLN A 13 14.31 -36.84 -1.02
C GLN A 13 13.66 -36.09 -2.18
N GLY A 14 14.47 -35.35 -2.95
CA GLY A 14 14.05 -34.80 -4.25
C GLY A 14 14.38 -33.32 -4.50
N THR A 15 15.53 -32.81 -4.06
CA THR A 15 16.08 -31.58 -4.67
C THR A 15 16.44 -31.86 -6.13
N LYS A 16 15.64 -31.37 -7.08
CA LYS A 16 16.06 -31.24 -8.47
C LYS A 16 16.91 -29.98 -8.62
N PRO A 17 18.19 -30.07 -9.04
CA PRO A 17 18.95 -28.89 -9.45
C PRO A 17 18.45 -28.44 -10.82
N CYS A 18 17.99 -27.19 -10.92
CA CYS A 18 17.72 -26.56 -12.21
C CYS A 18 19.04 -26.39 -12.99
N PRO A 19 19.07 -26.65 -14.31
CA PRO A 19 20.28 -26.58 -15.10
C PRO A 19 20.77 -25.13 -15.23
N ALA A 20 22.08 -24.96 -15.09
CA ALA A 20 22.80 -23.70 -15.24
C ALA A 20 22.65 -23.16 -16.67
N ALA A 21 21.77 -22.18 -16.84
CA ALA A 21 21.76 -21.34 -18.03
C ALA A 21 22.79 -20.23 -17.83
N HIS A 22 23.84 -20.27 -18.66
CA HIS A 22 24.80 -19.21 -18.91
C HIS A 22 24.07 -17.86 -19.04
N LEU A 23 24.31 -16.94 -18.12
CA LEU A 23 24.01 -15.53 -18.30
C LEU A 23 25.27 -14.84 -18.84
N PRO A 24 25.17 -14.07 -19.93
CA PRO A 24 26.30 -13.28 -20.41
C PRO A 24 26.63 -12.18 -19.40
N GLU A 25 27.90 -12.10 -19.02
CA GLU A 25 28.49 -10.96 -18.35
C GLU A 25 28.30 -9.72 -19.20
N GLY A 26 27.51 -8.78 -18.68
CA GLY A 26 27.14 -7.57 -19.40
C GLY A 26 26.58 -6.52 -18.44
N SER A 27 27.50 -5.76 -17.84
CA SER A 27 27.26 -4.45 -17.23
C SER A 27 26.33 -4.42 -16.02
N THR A 28 26.97 -4.62 -14.87
CA THR A 28 26.60 -3.98 -13.59
C THR A 28 26.29 -2.49 -13.79
N ASN A 29 25.02 -2.18 -13.96
CA ASN A 29 24.44 -0.95 -13.43
C ASN A 29 23.23 -1.34 -12.59
N MET A 30 23.50 -2.08 -11.51
CA MET A 30 22.68 -2.06 -10.31
C MET A 30 22.76 -0.64 -9.77
N GLN A 31 22.03 0.26 -10.43
CA GLN A 31 21.89 1.64 -10.05
C GLN A 31 21.30 1.60 -8.65
N LEU A 32 22.18 1.78 -7.66
CA LEU A 32 21.86 1.80 -6.26
C LEU A 32 20.86 2.94 -6.11
N ALA A 33 19.56 2.61 -6.13
CA ALA A 33 18.51 3.61 -6.04
C ALA A 33 18.85 4.45 -4.80
N PRO A 34 18.98 5.78 -4.92
CA PRO A 34 19.39 6.63 -3.82
C PRO A 34 18.53 6.26 -2.62
N LEU A 35 19.15 5.97 -1.48
CA LEU A 35 18.48 5.48 -0.29
C LEU A 35 17.33 6.44 0.04
N GLN A 36 16.13 6.12 -0.44
CA GLN A 36 14.99 7.01 -0.28
C GLN A 36 14.83 7.30 1.21
N PRO A 37 14.62 8.57 1.60
CA PRO A 37 14.49 8.94 3.00
C PRO A 37 13.53 7.99 3.71
N LEU A 38 13.85 7.56 4.93
CA LEU A 38 13.03 6.62 5.69
C LEU A 38 11.56 7.06 5.73
N GLN A 39 11.33 8.37 5.77
CA GLN A 39 10.01 8.97 5.75
C GLN A 39 9.26 8.75 4.42
N HIS A 40 9.94 8.87 3.27
CA HIS A 40 9.38 8.57 1.96
C HIS A 40 8.87 7.13 1.90
N ARG A 41 9.69 6.16 2.32
CA ARG A 41 9.31 4.74 2.34
C ARG A 41 8.10 4.48 3.25
N ARG A 42 8.04 5.16 4.40
CA ARG A 42 6.89 5.11 5.32
C ARG A 42 5.64 5.70 4.67
N ASP A 43 5.77 6.79 3.91
CA ASP A 43 4.62 7.44 3.27
C ASP A 43 4.05 6.60 2.12
N VAL A 44 4.92 6.01 1.28
CA VAL A 44 4.53 5.03 0.25
C VAL A 44 3.84 3.82 0.89
N ALA A 45 4.43 3.23 1.94
CA ALA A 45 3.88 2.07 2.61
C ALA A 45 2.53 2.37 3.28
N GLY A 46 2.40 3.50 3.97
CA GLY A 46 1.16 3.93 4.60
C GLY A 46 0.04 4.15 3.58
N LEU A 47 0.33 4.79 2.45
CA LEU A 47 -0.65 4.94 1.36
C LEU A 47 -1.04 3.59 0.74
N CYS A 48 -0.09 2.66 0.58
CA CYS A 48 -0.40 1.31 0.11
C CYS A 48 -1.33 0.57 1.07
N VAL A 49 -1.12 0.72 2.38
CA VAL A 49 -2.01 0.15 3.41
C VAL A 49 -3.41 0.76 3.29
N THR A 50 -3.52 2.09 3.16
CA THR A 50 -4.80 2.77 2.91
C THR A 50 -5.48 2.26 1.65
N TYR A 51 -4.75 2.10 0.54
CA TYR A 51 -5.30 1.52 -0.70
C TYR A 51 -5.85 0.10 -0.47
N LYS A 52 -5.11 -0.76 0.25
CA LYS A 52 -5.58 -2.12 0.58
C LYS A 52 -6.86 -2.12 1.42
N ILE A 53 -6.94 -1.22 2.39
CA ILE A 53 -8.09 -1.06 3.27
C ILE A 53 -9.34 -0.70 2.46
N LEU A 54 -9.20 0.25 1.52
CA LEU A 54 -10.31 0.85 0.79
C LEU A 54 -10.71 0.10 -0.47
N LYS A 55 -9.74 -0.36 -1.27
CA LYS A 55 -9.98 -0.95 -2.60
C LYS A 55 -9.97 -2.47 -2.58
N GLN A 56 -9.06 -3.09 -1.82
CA GLN A 56 -8.95 -4.56 -1.76
C GLN A 56 -9.75 -5.17 -0.60
N GLY A 57 -10.20 -4.34 0.33
CA GLY A 57 -11.02 -4.78 1.45
C GLY A 57 -10.37 -5.83 2.35
N ALA A 58 -9.06 -5.72 2.56
CA ALA A 58 -8.29 -6.69 3.34
C ALA A 58 -8.88 -6.94 4.75
N PRO A 59 -9.32 -8.16 5.09
CA PRO A 59 -10.07 -8.42 6.33
C PRO A 59 -9.23 -8.19 7.59
N HIS A 60 -7.93 -8.50 7.54
CA HIS A 60 -6.98 -8.26 8.63
C HIS A 60 -6.72 -6.76 8.90
N LEU A 61 -7.12 -5.87 7.98
CA LEU A 61 -7.01 -4.42 8.15
C LEU A 61 -8.38 -3.76 8.38
N ALA A 62 -9.44 -4.54 8.62
CA ALA A 62 -10.78 -4.01 8.81
C ALA A 62 -10.88 -2.99 9.95
N ILE A 63 -10.08 -3.18 11.02
CA ILE A 63 -9.98 -2.24 12.15
C ILE A 63 -9.49 -0.83 11.75
N LEU A 64 -8.81 -0.72 10.62
CA LEU A 64 -8.28 0.53 10.08
C LEU A 64 -9.21 1.19 9.05
N ARG A 65 -10.34 0.57 8.72
CA ARG A 65 -11.29 1.13 7.76
C ARG A 65 -11.83 2.45 8.27
N GLN A 66 -11.80 3.44 7.40
CA GLN A 66 -12.34 4.76 7.66
C GLN A 66 -13.54 4.99 6.74
N PRO A 67 -14.60 5.63 7.24
CA PRO A 67 -15.71 6.01 6.39
C PRO A 67 -15.25 7.02 5.34
N TRP A 68 -15.85 6.91 4.16
CA TRP A 68 -15.77 7.94 3.13
C TRP A 68 -16.40 9.24 3.64
N ALA A 69 -15.88 10.37 3.19
CA ALA A 69 -16.49 11.66 3.44
C ALA A 69 -17.90 11.68 2.85
N THR A 70 -18.85 12.26 3.57
CA THR A 70 -20.23 12.37 3.11
C THR A 70 -20.28 13.19 1.82
N PRO A 71 -20.96 12.68 0.78
CA PRO A 71 -21.25 13.45 -0.42
C PRO A 71 -21.93 14.76 -0.03
N HIS A 72 -21.50 15.88 -0.62
CA HIS A 72 -22.22 17.12 -0.39
C HIS A 72 -23.57 17.06 -1.12
N PRO A 73 -24.63 17.63 -0.52
CA PRO A 73 -25.97 17.62 -1.12
C PRO A 73 -26.04 18.40 -2.44
N TYR A 74 -25.05 19.26 -2.70
CA TYR A 74 -24.91 20.01 -3.94
C TYR A 74 -23.83 19.39 -4.84
N SER A 75 -24.18 19.20 -6.11
CA SER A 75 -23.23 18.78 -7.14
C SER A 75 -22.39 19.98 -7.58
N THR A 76 -21.19 20.12 -7.05
CA THR A 76 -20.16 21.02 -7.59
C THR A 76 -19.17 20.22 -8.42
N ARG A 77 -18.39 20.90 -9.30
CA ARG A 77 -17.37 20.27 -10.17
C ARG A 77 -16.40 19.35 -9.42
N ASP A 78 -16.18 19.56 -8.12
CA ASP A 78 -15.32 18.76 -7.26
C ASP A 78 -16.04 17.68 -6.43
N ALA A 79 -17.36 17.52 -6.58
CA ALA A 79 -18.17 16.57 -5.81
C ALA A 79 -17.67 15.13 -5.98
N ASN A 80 -17.39 14.70 -7.22
CA ASN A 80 -16.85 13.37 -7.52
C ASN A 80 -15.53 13.07 -6.79
N LYS A 81 -14.67 14.08 -6.58
CA LYS A 81 -13.41 13.91 -5.86
C LYS A 81 -13.61 13.89 -4.34
N ARG A 82 -14.74 14.39 -3.82
CA ARG A 82 -15.06 14.35 -2.39
C ARG A 82 -15.58 12.99 -1.94
N ASP A 83 -16.32 12.30 -2.80
CA ASP A 83 -16.85 10.96 -2.50
C ASP A 83 -15.74 9.90 -2.30
N GLN A 84 -14.54 10.20 -2.80
CA GLN A 84 -13.34 9.35 -2.69
C GLN A 84 -12.38 9.84 -1.59
N GLN A 85 -12.75 10.88 -0.84
CA GLN A 85 -11.99 11.34 0.32
C GLN A 85 -12.41 10.59 1.58
N LEU A 86 -11.48 10.49 2.52
CA LEU A 86 -11.70 9.90 3.83
C LEU A 86 -12.03 10.98 4.86
N ILE A 87 -12.91 10.64 5.79
CA ILE A 87 -13.06 11.41 7.02
C ILE A 87 -11.75 11.31 7.80
N VAL A 88 -11.16 12.46 8.14
CA VAL A 88 -9.97 12.51 9.00
C VAL A 88 -10.46 12.40 10.45
N PRO A 89 -10.19 11.28 11.16
CA PRO A 89 -10.72 11.09 12.49
C PRO A 89 -10.07 12.08 13.45
N PHE A 90 -10.89 12.67 14.31
CA PHE A 90 -10.37 13.40 15.46
C PHE A 90 -9.79 12.39 16.45
N ALA A 91 -8.58 12.66 16.91
CA ALA A 91 -7.70 11.75 17.62
C ALA A 91 -8.31 11.12 18.90
N ARG A 92 -9.06 10.02 18.75
CA ARG A 92 -9.71 9.24 19.84
C ARG A 92 -9.25 7.78 19.94
N THR A 93 -8.23 7.39 19.19
CA THR A 93 -7.73 6.01 19.12
C THR A 93 -6.40 5.84 19.86
N ALA A 94 -5.98 4.60 20.12
CA ALA A 94 -4.69 4.29 20.77
C ALA A 94 -3.51 4.99 20.08
N THR A 95 -2.41 5.23 20.81
CA THR A 95 -1.28 6.11 20.42
C THR A 95 -0.77 5.89 18.99
N PHE A 96 -0.64 4.65 18.54
CA PHE A 96 -0.27 4.33 17.16
C PHE A 96 -1.32 4.79 16.15
N PHE A 97 -2.59 4.42 16.34
CA PHE A 97 -3.69 4.80 15.46
C PHE A 97 -3.95 6.31 15.48
N ARG A 98 -3.66 6.97 16.61
CA ARG A 98 -3.77 8.42 16.79
C ARG A 98 -2.89 9.21 15.83
N SER A 99 -1.74 8.66 15.46
CA SER A 99 -0.82 9.28 14.50
C SER A 99 -0.99 8.72 13.09
N PHE A 100 -1.18 7.40 12.96
CA PHE A 100 -1.31 6.73 11.68
C PHE A 100 -2.55 7.19 10.91
N LEU A 101 -3.75 7.07 11.50
CA LEU A 101 -5.00 7.32 10.79
C LEU A 101 -5.09 8.78 10.32
N PRO A 102 -5.00 9.81 11.19
CA PRO A 102 -5.17 11.18 10.73
C PRO A 102 -4.13 11.62 9.70
N ARG A 103 -2.91 11.08 9.78
CA ARG A 103 -1.84 11.38 8.82
C ARG A 103 -2.14 10.80 7.45
N TYR A 104 -2.42 9.51 7.38
CA TYR A 104 -2.62 8.83 6.10
C TYR A 104 -3.99 9.11 5.47
N SER A 105 -5.02 9.46 6.25
CA SER A 105 -6.26 10.03 5.70
C SER A 105 -6.01 11.35 4.98
N ARG A 106 -5.24 12.27 5.60
CA ARG A 106 -4.90 13.56 4.98
C ARG A 106 -4.07 13.36 3.72
N LEU A 107 -3.09 12.46 3.78
CA LEU A 107 -2.23 12.17 2.64
C LEU A 107 -3.02 11.54 1.48
N TRP A 108 -3.93 10.60 1.78
CA TRP A 108 -4.87 10.04 0.80
C TRP A 108 -5.73 11.13 0.17
N ASN A 109 -6.32 12.02 0.97
CA ASN A 109 -7.14 13.12 0.47
C ASN A 109 -6.34 14.06 -0.44
N ARG A 110 -5.04 14.24 -0.17
CA ARG A 110 -4.16 15.00 -1.06
C ARG A 110 -3.98 14.30 -2.41
N VAL A 111 -3.72 12.98 -2.39
CA VAL A 111 -3.63 12.15 -3.60
C VAL A 111 -4.90 12.29 -4.45
N VAL A 112 -6.08 12.11 -3.86
CA VAL A 112 -7.37 12.21 -4.57
C VAL A 112 -7.64 13.60 -5.15
N ARG A 113 -7.20 14.66 -4.46
CA ARG A 113 -7.41 16.04 -4.94
C ARG A 113 -6.49 16.37 -6.11
N GLN A 114 -5.23 15.97 -6.01
CA GLN A 114 -4.16 16.40 -6.92
C GLN A 114 -3.94 15.46 -8.10
N THR A 115 -4.37 14.20 -7.99
CA THR A 115 -4.04 13.15 -8.97
C THR A 115 -5.19 12.16 -9.12
N ASP A 116 -5.17 11.37 -10.20
CA ASP A 116 -6.14 10.28 -10.44
C ASP A 116 -5.59 8.89 -10.06
N MET A 117 -4.42 8.82 -9.43
CA MET A 117 -3.75 7.54 -9.15
C MET A 117 -4.52 6.65 -8.17
N HIS A 118 -5.44 7.18 -7.37
CA HIS A 118 -6.33 6.39 -6.51
C HIS A 118 -7.29 5.49 -7.31
N GLN A 119 -7.46 5.76 -8.61
CA GLN A 119 -8.21 4.92 -9.54
C GLN A 119 -7.37 3.78 -10.13
N ALA A 120 -6.08 3.66 -9.76
CA ALA A 120 -5.22 2.60 -10.26
C ALA A 120 -5.84 1.21 -10.06
N ALA A 121 -5.79 0.39 -11.11
CA ALA A 121 -6.41 -0.94 -11.14
C ALA A 121 -5.74 -1.94 -10.17
N THR A 122 -4.44 -1.77 -9.92
CA THR A 122 -3.67 -2.67 -9.05
C THR A 122 -2.84 -1.89 -8.03
N LEU A 123 -2.56 -2.55 -6.91
CA LEU A 123 -1.67 -2.02 -5.87
C LEU A 123 -0.26 -1.73 -6.41
N HIS A 124 0.24 -2.53 -7.35
CA HIS A 124 1.57 -2.32 -7.92
C HIS A 124 1.64 -1.00 -8.68
N ILE A 125 0.66 -0.75 -9.57
CA ILE A 125 0.56 0.50 -10.32
C ILE A 125 0.41 1.69 -9.36
N PHE A 126 -0.45 1.56 -8.35
CA PHE A 126 -0.61 2.57 -7.31
C PHE A 126 0.71 2.89 -6.59
N LYS A 127 1.44 1.86 -6.14
CA LYS A 127 2.73 2.01 -5.45
C LYS A 127 3.75 2.76 -6.32
N CYS A 128 3.87 2.39 -7.60
CA CYS A 128 4.79 3.05 -8.52
C CYS A 128 4.42 4.51 -8.74
N ALA A 129 3.13 4.83 -8.94
CA ALA A 129 2.64 6.19 -9.11
C ALA A 129 2.88 7.06 -7.86
N VAL A 130 2.55 6.55 -6.67
CA VAL A 130 2.81 7.24 -5.39
C VAL A 130 4.29 7.46 -5.18
N ASN A 131 5.13 6.46 -5.50
CA ASN A 131 6.57 6.58 -5.38
C ASN A 131 7.10 7.71 -6.26
N ALA A 132 6.64 7.82 -7.51
CA ALA A 132 7.02 8.91 -8.41
C ALA A 132 6.51 10.28 -7.93
N TRP A 133 5.27 10.35 -7.45
CA TRP A 133 4.66 11.59 -6.97
C TRP A 133 5.31 12.15 -5.70
N LEU A 134 5.81 11.28 -4.82
CA LEU A 134 6.50 11.69 -3.59
C LEU A 134 7.98 12.03 -3.82
N MET A 135 8.56 11.65 -4.95
CA MET A 135 9.90 12.09 -5.28
C MET A 135 9.87 13.60 -5.54
N PRO A 136 10.74 14.39 -4.90
CA PRO A 136 10.89 15.78 -5.26
C PRO A 136 11.41 15.82 -6.70
N SER A 137 10.52 16.11 -7.64
CA SER A 137 10.92 16.59 -8.95
C SER A 137 11.70 17.88 -8.68
N GLY A 138 13.01 17.85 -8.86
CA GLY A 138 13.84 19.05 -8.78
C GLY A 138 13.39 20.02 -9.88
N HIS A 139 12.43 20.88 -9.56
CA HIS A 139 12.22 22.12 -10.30
C HIS A 139 13.27 23.11 -9.80
N ASN A 140 14.27 23.34 -10.65
CA ASN A 140 15.04 24.57 -10.73
C ASN A 140 14.32 25.48 -11.73
#